data_AF-A0A0M9EMX3-F1
#
_entry.id   AF-A0A0M9EMX3-F1
#
_cell.length_a   1.000
_cell.length_b   1.000
_cell.length_c   1.000
_cell.angle_alpha   90.00
_cell.angle_beta   90.00
_cell.angle_gamma   90.00
#
_symmetry.space_group_name_H-M   'P 1'
#
loop_
_entity.id
_entity.type
_entity.pdbx_description
1 polymer ?
#
loop_
_entity_poly.entity_id
_entity_poly.type
_entity_poly.pdbx_seq_one_letter_code
_entity_poly.pdbx_strand_id
1 'polypeptide(L)'
;MSEKDGILSILYARRQSNHEFDPTIKALIVQAIESGRSYRAVATEVGSSPGAIFKVVQRWKTERTLDRKCRPGRPRKLSRPQIRW
;
A
#
# COMPACT_ATOMS: atom_id res chain seq x y z
N MET A 1 28.22 -5.64 -2.74
CA MET A 1 26.82 -5.86 -2.30
C MET A 1 26.49 -4.72 -1.35
N SER A 2 25.66 -3.77 -1.77
CA SER A 2 25.38 -2.56 -0.97
C SER A 2 24.44 -2.95 0.17
N GLU A 3 24.90 -2.76 1.40
CA GLU A 3 24.06 -2.77 2.60
C GLU A 3 22.88 -1.82 2.36
N LYS A 4 21.68 -2.37 2.22
CA LYS A 4 20.44 -1.60 2.05
C LYS A 4 19.53 -1.90 3.23
N ASP A 5 20.05 -1.64 4.42
CA ASP A 5 19.33 -1.74 5.69
C ASP A 5 18.64 -0.40 5.99
N GLY A 6 17.88 0.10 5.01
CA GLY A 6 17.06 1.28 5.20
C GLY A 6 15.86 0.96 6.11
N ILE A 7 15.34 1.96 6.81
CA ILE A 7 14.16 1.81 7.70
C ILE A 7 12.98 1.14 6.96
N LEU A 8 12.83 1.40 5.67
CA LEU A 8 11.81 0.79 4.82
C LEU A 8 12.00 -0.73 4.66
N SER A 9 13.23 -1.23 4.55
CA SER A 9 13.49 -2.67 4.38
C SER A 9 13.19 -3.44 5.66
N ILE A 10 13.55 -2.87 6.82
CA ILE A 10 13.28 -3.44 8.14
C ILE A 10 11.78 -3.53 8.40
N LEU A 11 11.04 -2.45 8.13
CA LEU A 11 9.58 -2.44 8.30
C LEU A 11 8.88 -3.38 7.33
N TYR A 12 9.41 -3.53 6.11
CA TYR A 12 8.88 -4.45 5.12
C TYR A 12 9.13 -5.93 5.45
N ALA A 13 10.23 -6.26 6.12
CA ALA A 13 10.62 -7.65 6.42
C ALA A 13 9.54 -8.46 7.17
N ARG A 14 8.61 -7.80 7.84
CA ARG A 14 7.49 -8.42 8.57
C ARG A 14 6.24 -8.68 7.71
N ARG A 15 6.24 -8.31 6.43
CA ARG A 15 5.05 -8.40 5.57
C ARG A 15 4.85 -9.82 5.05
N GLN A 16 3.64 -10.34 5.24
CA GLN A 16 3.19 -11.57 4.58
C GLN A 16 2.78 -11.32 3.12
N SER A 17 2.96 -12.32 2.26
CA SER A 17 2.49 -12.26 0.87
C SER A 17 0.98 -11.98 0.79
N ASN A 18 0.52 -11.32 -0.28
CA ASN A 18 -0.87 -10.92 -0.53
C ASN A 18 -1.52 -10.00 0.52
N HIS A 19 -0.74 -9.48 1.47
CA HIS A 19 -1.22 -8.48 2.43
C HIS A 19 -0.92 -7.07 1.93
N GLU A 20 -1.84 -6.15 2.20
CA GLU A 20 -1.66 -4.74 1.86
C GLU A 20 -0.52 -4.13 2.69
N PHE A 21 0.13 -3.10 2.17
CA PHE A 21 1.11 -2.35 2.95
C PHE A 21 0.47 -1.76 4.20
N ASP A 22 1.23 -1.79 5.28
CA ASP A 22 0.90 -1.06 6.49
C ASP A 22 0.83 0.46 6.20
N PRO A 23 -0.10 1.22 6.81
CA PRO A 23 -0.20 2.67 6.60
C PRO A 23 1.12 3.41 6.85
N THR A 24 1.90 2.98 7.84
CA THR A 24 3.20 3.59 8.15
C THR A 24 4.19 3.40 7.01
N ILE A 25 4.25 2.20 6.42
CA ILE A 25 5.11 1.93 5.26
C ILE A 25 4.66 2.77 4.06
N LYS A 26 3.34 2.89 3.83
CA LYS A 26 2.81 3.73 2.75
C LYS A 26 3.20 5.20 2.92
N ALA A 27 3.15 5.72 4.14
CA ALA A 27 3.52 7.10 4.45
C ALA A 27 5.00 7.35 4.17
N LEU A 28 5.88 6.44 4.61
CA LEU A 28 7.31 6.52 4.35
C LEU A 28 7.64 6.42 2.85
N ILE A 29 6.92 5.58 2.11
CA ILE A 29 7.04 5.50 0.64
C ILE A 29 6.71 6.86 0.01
N VAL A 30 5.59 7.46 0.39
CA VAL A 30 5.18 8.78 -0.13
C VAL A 30 6.22 9.83 0.20
N GLN A 31 6.67 9.90 1.45
CA GLN A 31 7.69 10.86 1.90
C GLN A 31 9.00 10.71 1.12
N ALA A 32 9.47 9.47 0.89
CA ALA A 32 10.68 9.20 0.13
C ALA A 32 10.57 9.68 -1.33
N ILE A 33 9.39 9.56 -1.94
CA ILE A 33 9.15 10.00 -3.31
C ILE A 33 9.00 11.52 -3.38
N GLU A 34 8.32 12.13 -2.40
CA GLU A 34 8.21 13.60 -2.29
C GLU A 34 9.57 14.25 -2.03
N SER A 35 10.48 13.57 -1.32
CA SER A 35 11.87 14.00 -1.14
C SER A 35 12.76 13.80 -2.40
N GLY A 36 12.18 13.44 -3.53
CA GLY A 36 12.87 13.32 -4.82
C GLY A 36 13.54 11.98 -5.11
N ARG A 37 13.34 10.94 -4.27
CA ARG A 37 13.85 9.60 -4.60
C ARG A 37 13.07 9.00 -5.78
N SER A 38 13.75 8.16 -6.56
CA SER A 38 13.12 7.46 -7.67
C SER A 38 12.25 6.29 -7.19
N TYR A 39 11.15 6.01 -7.91
CA TYR A 39 10.29 4.86 -7.66
C TYR A 39 11.07 3.53 -7.64
N ARG A 40 12.07 3.37 -8.51
CA ARG A 40 12.90 2.15 -8.58
C ARG A 40 13.78 1.98 -7.34
N ALA A 41 14.36 3.07 -6.83
CA ALA A 41 15.20 3.02 -5.64
C ALA A 41 14.37 2.59 -4.42
N VAL A 42 13.21 3.24 -4.22
CA VAL A 42 12.27 2.92 -3.13
C VAL A 42 11.74 1.48 -3.26
N ALA A 43 11.40 1.05 -4.47
CA ALA A 43 10.94 -0.32 -4.72
C ALA A 43 11.97 -1.38 -4.36
N THR A 44 13.25 -1.12 -4.66
CA THR A 44 14.37 -2.01 -4.34
C THR A 44 14.56 -2.11 -2.82
N GLU A 45 14.46 -0.98 -2.11
CA GLU A 45 14.58 -0.92 -0.65
C GLU A 45 13.42 -1.66 0.05
N VAL A 46 12.21 -1.49 -0.46
CA VAL A 46 10.98 -2.12 0.07
C VAL A 46 10.83 -3.56 -0.43
N GLY A 47 11.68 -4.07 -1.32
CA GLY A 47 11.53 -5.43 -1.86
C GLY A 47 10.17 -5.67 -2.56
N SER A 48 9.65 -4.65 -3.25
CA SER A 48 8.37 -4.70 -3.95
C SER A 48 8.50 -4.18 -5.38
N SER A 49 7.50 -4.40 -6.23
CA SER A 49 7.54 -3.90 -7.61
C SER A 49 7.40 -2.37 -7.67
N PRO A 50 8.08 -1.68 -8.62
CA PRO A 50 7.92 -0.24 -8.84
C PRO A 50 6.46 0.17 -9.12
N GLY A 51 5.69 -0.71 -9.77
CA GLY A 51 4.26 -0.49 -10.00
C GLY A 51 3.42 -0.46 -8.71
N ALA A 52 3.79 -1.25 -7.70
CA ALA A 52 3.12 -1.20 -6.40
C ALA A 52 3.41 0.12 -5.68
N ILE A 53 4.66 0.59 -5.70
CA ILE A 53 5.06 1.89 -5.16
C ILE A 53 4.31 3.02 -5.87
N PHE A 54 4.27 2.98 -7.21
CA PHE A 54 3.53 3.95 -8.01
C PHE A 54 2.05 4.02 -7.63
N LYS A 55 1.37 2.87 -7.45
CA LYS A 55 -0.04 2.84 -7.04
C LYS A 55 -0.28 3.48 -5.67
N VAL A 56 0.64 3.28 -4.72
CA VAL A 56 0.56 3.93 -3.39
C VAL A 56 0.64 5.45 -3.53
N VAL A 57 1.63 5.95 -4.27
CA VAL A 57 1.84 7.39 -4.47
C VAL A 57 0.71 8.00 -5.29
N GLN A 58 0.27 7.34 -6.35
CA GLN A 58 -0.84 7.80 -7.18
C GLN A 58 -2.10 7.96 -6.33
N ARG A 59 -2.41 6.97 -5.48
CA ARG A 59 -3.55 7.03 -4.58
C ARG A 59 -3.46 8.19 -3.59
N TRP A 60 -2.28 8.41 -3.00
CA TRP A 60 -2.05 9.58 -2.16
C TRP A 60 -2.33 10.89 -2.92
N LYS A 61 -1.84 11.01 -4.16
CA LYS A 61 -2.05 12.20 -4.99
C LYS A 61 -3.51 12.45 -5.36
N THR A 62 -4.28 11.38 -5.62
CA THR A 62 -5.68 11.50 -6.08
C THR A 62 -6.67 11.57 -4.94
N GLU A 63 -6.54 10.71 -3.93
CA GLU A 63 -7.51 10.51 -2.86
C GLU A 63 -7.05 11.13 -1.53
N ARG A 64 -5.79 11.57 -1.41
CA ARG A 64 -5.19 12.09 -0.16
C ARG A 64 -5.38 11.17 1.05
N THR A 65 -5.48 9.86 0.80
CA THR A 65 -5.60 8.82 1.82
C THR A 65 -4.61 7.68 1.57
N LEU A 66 -4.17 7.06 2.65
CA LEU A 66 -3.35 5.84 2.67
C LEU A 66 -4.14 4.64 3.19
N ASP A 67 -5.41 4.83 3.52
CA ASP A 67 -6.26 3.81 4.14
C ASP A 67 -6.51 2.64 3.20
N ARG A 68 -6.80 1.50 3.80
CA ARG A 68 -7.12 0.29 3.05
C ARG A 68 -8.44 0.50 2.32
N LYS A 69 -8.46 0.14 1.03
CA LYS A 69 -9.71 0.15 0.27
C LYS A 69 -10.59 -0.97 0.80
N CYS A 70 -11.85 -0.66 1.12
CA CYS A 70 -12.85 -1.69 1.35
C CYS A 70 -12.90 -2.61 0.13
N ARG A 71 -12.72 -3.92 0.34
CA ARG A 71 -12.79 -4.88 -0.76
C ARG A 71 -14.23 -4.91 -1.27
N PRO A 72 -14.47 -4.61 -2.56
CA PRO A 72 -15.80 -4.76 -3.11
C PRO A 72 -16.15 -6.25 -3.10
N GLY A 73 -17.11 -6.62 -2.24
CA GLY A 73 -17.70 -7.94 -2.22
C GLY A 73 -19.04 -7.93 -2.93
N ARG A 74 -19.46 -9.08 -3.47
CA ARG A 74 -20.85 -9.23 -3.90
C ARG A 74 -21.75 -9.02 -2.68
N PRO A 75 -22.77 -8.15 -2.74
CA PRO A 75 -23.75 -8.04 -1.67
C PRO A 75 -24.31 -9.42 -1.33
N ARG A 76 -24.44 -9.73 -0.04
CA ARG A 76 -25.13 -10.95 0.37
C ARG A 76 -26.59 -10.85 -0.03
N LYS A 77 -27.19 -11.95 -0.49
CA LYS A 77 -28.65 -11.99 -0.74
C LYS A 77 -29.36 -11.65 0.57
N LEU A 78 -30.24 -10.67 0.51
CA LEU A 78 -31.13 -10.34 1.61
C LEU A 78 -32.04 -11.55 1.88
N SER A 79 -32.25 -11.85 3.16
CA SER A 79 -33.28 -12.81 3.57
C SER A 79 -34.67 -12.19 3.31
N ARG A 80 -35.71 -13.03 3.08
CA ARG A 80 -37.08 -12.56 2.78
C ARG A 80 -37.63 -11.48 3.74
N PRO A 81 -37.37 -11.51 5.06
CA PRO A 81 -37.81 -10.46 5.98
C PRO A 81 -37.21 -9.08 5.70
N GLN A 82 -36.00 -9.01 5.13
CA GLN A 82 -35.27 -7.76 4.86
C GLN A 82 -35.73 -7.07 3.57
N ILE A 83 -36.53 -7.74 2.74
CA ILE A 83 -37.06 -7.19 1.47
C ILE A 83 -38.37 -6.41 1.71
N ARG A 84 -39.04 -6.65 2.85
CA ARG A 84 -40.43 -6.24 3.09
C ARG A 84 -40.61 -4.89 3.81
N TRP A 85 -39.54 -4.12 3.99
CA TRP A 85 -39.56 -2.77 4.55
C TRP A 85 -39.37 -1.72 3.47
#